data_AF-A0A4Y1QV92-F1
#
_entry.id   AF-A0A4Y1QV92-F1
#
_cell.length_a   1.000
_cell.length_b   1.000
_cell.length_c   1.000
_cell.angle_alpha   90.00
_cell.angle_beta   90.00
_cell.angle_gamma   90.00
#
_symmetry.space_group_name_H-M   'P 1'
#
loop_
_entity.id
_entity.type
_entity.pdbx_description
1 polymer ?
#
loop_
_entity_poly.entity_id
_entity_poly.type
_entity_poly.pdbx_seq_one_letter_code
_entity_poly.pdbx_strand_id
1 'polypeptide(L)'
;MAADEGKMKIEKFDGADFGFWKMQIEDYLYQKKLYQPLSENKPEGMNDEDWTLLDRQALGVIRLTLSRNVAFNIAKKRPRQVSWRLFPVCMRNHQPLTKFT
;
A
#
# COMPACT_ATOMS: atom_id res chain seq x y z
N MET A 1 11.56 -14.01 -26.36
CA MET A 1 11.83 -12.76 -25.62
C MET A 1 10.67 -12.54 -24.66
N ALA A 2 10.90 -12.59 -23.34
CA ALA A 2 9.89 -12.15 -22.39
C ALA A 2 9.77 -10.63 -22.54
N ALA A 3 8.56 -10.15 -22.87
CA ALA A 3 8.28 -8.72 -22.78
C ALA A 3 8.65 -8.28 -21.36
N ASP A 4 9.51 -7.27 -21.23
CA ASP A 4 9.60 -6.51 -20.00
C ASP A 4 8.21 -5.90 -19.81
N GLU A 5 7.33 -6.64 -19.12
CA GLU A 5 6.01 -6.19 -18.71
C GLU A 5 6.23 -4.85 -18.02
N GLY A 6 5.92 -3.77 -18.73
CA GLY A 6 6.36 -2.40 -18.42
C GLY A 6 6.51 -2.19 -16.93
N LYS A 7 7.76 -2.31 -16.44
CA LYS A 7 8.06 -2.09 -15.04
C LYS A 7 7.78 -0.62 -14.78
N MET A 8 6.57 -0.32 -14.33
CA MET A 8 6.29 0.95 -13.69
C MET A 8 7.31 1.06 -12.56
N LYS A 9 8.27 1.97 -12.74
CA LYS A 9 9.21 2.34 -11.70
C LYS A 9 8.43 3.21 -10.72
N ILE A 10 7.73 2.55 -9.80
CA ILE A 10 7.09 3.24 -8.69
C ILE A 10 8.20 3.66 -7.75
N GLU A 11 8.30 4.96 -7.51
CA GLU A 11 9.28 5.49 -6.58
C GLU A 11 8.96 5.03 -5.16
N LYS A 12 10.01 4.82 -4.36
CA LYS A 12 9.82 4.41 -2.97
C LYS A 12 9.28 5.57 -2.16
N PHE A 13 8.13 5.38 -1.55
CA PHE A 13 7.53 6.38 -0.67
C PHE A 13 8.34 6.58 0.60
N ASP A 14 8.82 7.79 0.81
CA ASP A 14 9.59 8.22 1.97
C ASP A 14 8.76 9.01 3.01
N GLY A 15 7.51 9.34 2.67
CA GLY A 15 6.63 10.17 3.49
C GLY A 15 6.17 11.44 2.79
N ALA A 16 6.83 11.85 1.70
CA ALA A 16 6.46 13.02 0.90
C ALA A 16 5.42 12.67 -0.18
N ASP A 17 4.54 13.64 -0.51
CA ASP A 17 3.61 13.55 -1.64
C ASP A 17 2.74 12.28 -1.67
N PHE A 18 2.12 11.96 -0.53
CA PHE A 18 1.25 10.78 -0.38
C PHE A 18 0.17 10.68 -1.46
N GLY A 19 -0.40 11.79 -1.91
CA GLY A 19 -1.40 11.80 -2.97
C GLY A 19 -0.87 11.25 -4.29
N PHE A 20 0.33 11.66 -4.70
CA PHE A 20 0.97 11.21 -5.93
C PHE A 20 1.39 9.73 -5.84
N TRP A 21 2.03 9.35 -4.74
CA TRP A 21 2.39 7.94 -4.53
C TRP A 21 1.17 7.04 -4.48
N LYS A 22 0.08 7.46 -3.80
CA LYS A 22 -1.17 6.70 -3.73
C LYS A 22 -1.75 6.48 -5.13
N MET A 23 -1.77 7.51 -5.97
CA MET A 23 -2.23 7.41 -7.36
C MET A 23 -1.43 6.35 -8.15
N GLN A 24 -0.10 6.37 -8.06
CA GLN A 24 0.75 5.39 -8.75
C GLN A 24 0.50 3.94 -8.28
N ILE A 25 0.31 3.74 -6.98
CA ILE A 25 0.02 2.42 -6.40
C ILE A 25 -1.37 1.92 -6.77
N GLU A 26 -2.37 2.80 -6.74
CA GLU A 26 -3.72 2.46 -7.16
C GLU A 26 -3.71 1.97 -8.62
N ASP A 27 -3.13 2.74 -9.54
CA ASP A 27 -3.00 2.35 -10.96
C ASP A 27 -2.27 1.01 -11.13
N TYR A 28 -1.17 0.79 -10.39
CA TYR A 28 -0.42 -0.45 -10.46
C TYR A 28 -1.23 -1.66 -9.94
N LEU A 29 -1.96 -1.50 -8.83
CA LEU A 29 -2.83 -2.55 -8.30
C LEU A 29 -3.98 -2.87 -9.26
N TYR A 30 -4.55 -1.86 -9.93
CA TYR A 30 -5.53 -2.08 -11.00
C TYR A 30 -4.96 -2.89 -12.16
N GLN A 31 -3.75 -2.55 -12.63
CA GLN A 31 -3.08 -3.29 -13.70
C GLN A 31 -2.80 -4.75 -13.34
N LYS A 32 -2.42 -5.00 -12.07
CA LYS A 32 -2.18 -6.35 -11.56
C LYS A 32 -3.45 -7.09 -11.13
N LYS A 33 -4.64 -6.50 -11.32
CA LYS A 33 -5.94 -7.03 -10.88
C LYS A 33 -6.00 -7.29 -9.36
N LEU A 34 -5.21 -6.54 -8.58
CA LEU A 34 -5.12 -6.60 -7.12
C LEU A 34 -5.88 -5.43 -6.45
N TYR A 35 -6.86 -4.85 -7.15
CA TYR A 35 -7.63 -3.71 -6.64
C TYR A 35 -8.77 -4.12 -5.70
N GLN A 36 -9.19 -5.39 -5.70
CA GLN A 36 -10.32 -5.86 -4.89
C GLN A 36 -10.12 -5.59 -3.38
N PRO A 37 -8.94 -5.86 -2.78
CA PRO A 37 -8.66 -5.53 -1.37
C PRO A 37 -8.60 -4.04 -1.05
N LEU A 38 -8.59 -3.16 -2.06
CA LEU A 38 -8.73 -1.72 -1.83
C LEU A 38 -10.16 -1.35 -1.41
N SER A 39 -11.13 -2.21 -1.72
CA SER A 39 -12.50 -2.06 -1.24
C SER A 39 -12.56 -2.37 0.24
N GLU A 40 -13.31 -1.55 0.99
CA GLU A 40 -13.40 -1.67 2.44
C GLU A 40 -14.01 -3.00 2.91
N ASN A 41 -14.78 -3.66 2.04
CA ASN A 41 -15.46 -4.92 2.33
C ASN A 41 -15.13 -6.00 1.30
N LYS A 42 -15.01 -7.24 1.77
CA LYS A 42 -14.95 -8.43 0.92
C LYS A 42 -16.25 -8.53 0.10
N PRO A 43 -16.18 -8.77 -1.23
CA PRO A 43 -17.37 -9.02 -2.04
C PRO A 43 -18.19 -10.22 -1.54
N GLU A 44 -19.51 -10.10 -1.57
CA GLU A 44 -20.39 -11.25 -1.34
C GLU A 44 -20.13 -12.33 -2.39
N GLY A 45 -19.86 -13.55 -1.95
CA GLY A 45 -19.53 -14.70 -2.81
C GLY A 45 -18.03 -14.99 -2.97
N MET A 46 -17.13 -14.20 -2.38
CA MET A 46 -15.70 -14.50 -2.37
C MET A 46 -15.30 -15.35 -1.15
N ASN A 47 -14.49 -16.39 -1.37
CA ASN A 47 -13.91 -17.20 -0.29
C ASN A 47 -12.96 -16.34 0.56
N ASP A 48 -12.98 -16.55 1.89
CA ASP A 48 -12.09 -15.90 2.85
C ASP A 48 -10.60 -16.16 2.57
N GLU A 49 -10.27 -17.36 2.09
CA GLU A 49 -8.90 -17.75 1.75
C GLU A 49 -8.37 -16.96 0.55
N ASP A 50 -9.16 -16.88 -0.51
CA ASP A 50 -8.84 -16.10 -1.72
C ASP A 50 -8.76 -14.61 -1.41
N TRP A 51 -9.70 -14.09 -0.61
CA TRP A 51 -9.68 -12.70 -0.15
C TRP A 51 -8.42 -12.40 0.67
N THR A 52 -8.07 -13.26 1.62
CA THR A 52 -6.87 -13.11 2.45
C THR A 52 -5.59 -13.17 1.62
N LEU A 53 -5.56 -14.03 0.59
CA LEU A 53 -4.43 -14.11 -0.33
C LEU A 53 -4.27 -12.81 -1.13
N LEU A 54 -5.36 -12.29 -1.71
CA LEU A 54 -5.32 -11.02 -2.44
C LEU A 54 -4.94 -9.85 -1.54
N ASP A 55 -5.50 -9.77 -0.34
CA ASP A 55 -5.16 -8.73 0.64
C ASP A 55 -3.66 -8.77 0.99
N ARG A 56 -3.10 -9.97 1.22
CA ARG A 56 -1.66 -10.15 1.45
C ARG A 56 -0.81 -9.75 0.25
N GLN A 57 -1.25 -10.04 -0.97
CA GLN A 57 -0.55 -9.66 -2.19
C GLN A 57 -0.54 -8.14 -2.38
N ALA A 58 -1.68 -7.48 -2.22
CA ALA A 58 -1.79 -6.02 -2.28
C ALA A 58 -0.96 -5.34 -1.18
N LEU A 59 -1.02 -5.84 0.07
CA LEU A 59 -0.14 -5.39 1.16
C LEU A 59 1.34 -5.57 0.83
N GLY A 60 1.70 -6.69 0.18
CA GLY A 60 3.06 -6.98 -0.24
C GLY A 60 3.58 -5.96 -1.24
N VAL A 61 2.80 -5.66 -2.28
CA VAL A 61 3.10 -4.62 -3.27
C VAL A 61 3.30 -3.27 -2.58
N ILE A 62 2.34 -2.87 -1.75
CA ILE A 62 2.42 -1.60 -1.02
C ILE A 62 3.72 -1.56 -0.22
N ARG A 63 4.03 -2.58 0.60
CA ARG A 63 5.27 -2.63 1.41
C ARG A 63 6.54 -2.52 0.58
N LEU A 64 6.58 -3.13 -0.61
CA LEU A 64 7.76 -3.09 -1.50
C LEU A 64 8.02 -1.70 -2.08
N THR A 65 6.97 -0.89 -2.22
CA THR A 65 7.04 0.49 -2.71
C THR A 65 7.25 1.52 -1.60
N LEU A 66 7.44 1.09 -0.36
CA LEU A 66 7.82 1.96 0.75
C LEU A 66 9.34 2.03 0.88
N SER A 67 9.85 3.17 1.33
CA SER A 67 11.19 3.28 1.87
C SER A 67 11.34 2.41 3.12
N ARG A 68 12.58 2.00 3.44
CA ARG A 68 12.88 1.12 4.57
C ARG A 68 12.31 1.64 5.89
N ASN A 69 12.43 2.95 6.12
CA ASN A 69 12.00 3.59 7.36
C ASN A 69 10.46 3.57 7.49
N VAL A 70 9.74 3.84 6.41
CA VAL A 70 8.27 3.81 6.42
C VAL A 70 7.75 2.37 6.55
N ALA A 71 8.33 1.42 5.83
CA ALA A 71 7.96 0.01 5.88
C ALA A 71 8.05 -0.58 7.29
N PHE A 72 9.14 -0.28 8.02
CA PHE A 72 9.35 -0.76 9.39
C PHE A 72 8.30 -0.22 10.37
N ASN A 73 7.89 1.04 10.20
CA ASN A 73 6.88 1.66 11.06
C ASN A 73 5.47 1.11 10.81
N ILE A 74 5.13 0.83 9.56
CA ILE A 74 3.86 0.18 9.21
C ILE A 74 3.83 -1.26 9.72
N ALA A 75 4.92 -2.00 9.59
CA ALA A 75 5.03 -3.35 10.15
C ALA A 75 4.82 -3.36 11.68
N LYS A 76 5.36 -2.36 12.39
CA LYS A 76 5.15 -2.20 13.84
C LYS A 76 3.69 -1.91 14.20
N LYS A 77 2.97 -1.15 13.38
CA LYS A 77 1.55 -0.79 13.60
C LYS A 77 0.54 -1.87 13.16
N ARG A 78 1.00 -2.98 12.57
CA ARG A 78 0.21 -4.16 12.15
C ARG A 78 -1.16 -3.81 11.53
N PRO A 79 -1.22 -3.23 10.33
CA PRO A 79 -2.48 -3.19 9.60
C PRO A 79 -2.92 -4.64 9.29
N ARG A 80 -4.12 -5.00 9.75
CA ARG A 80 -4.72 -6.33 9.54
C ARG A 80 -5.25 -6.51 8.11
N GLN A 81 -5.48 -5.41 7.39
CA GLN A 81 -6.05 -5.36 6.04
C GLN A 81 -5.49 -4.15 5.30
N VAL A 82 -5.51 -4.16 3.96
CA VAL A 82 -5.26 -2.97 3.16
C VAL A 82 -6.36 -1.96 3.46
N SER A 83 -6.01 -0.85 4.13
CA SER A 83 -6.96 0.23 4.39
C SER A 83 -6.30 1.57 4.18
N TRP A 84 -6.74 2.28 3.15
CA TRP A 84 -6.31 3.65 2.87
C TRP A 84 -6.65 4.63 4.00
N ARG A 85 -7.64 4.32 4.85
CA ARG A 85 -7.97 5.18 6.01
C ARG A 85 -6.91 5.08 7.10
N LEU A 86 -6.36 3.88 7.31
CA LEU A 86 -5.35 3.64 8.34
C LEU A 86 -3.94 4.00 7.88
N PHE A 87 -3.69 4.04 6.57
CA PHE A 87 -2.36 4.36 6.02
C PHE A 87 -1.88 5.76 6.43
N PRO A 88 -2.63 6.87 6.20
CA PRO A 88 -2.25 8.20 6.65
C PRO A 88 -2.13 8.31 8.17
N VAL A 89 -2.95 7.60 8.95
CA VAL A 89 -2.87 7.59 10.43
C VAL A 89 -1.61 6.85 10.90
N CYS A 90 -1.26 5.76 10.24
CA CYS A 90 -0.01 5.05 10.50
C CYS A 90 1.20 5.92 10.15
N MET A 91 1.10 6.74 9.11
CA MET A 91 2.20 7.55 8.58
C MET A 91 2.26 8.98 9.15
N ARG A 92 1.18 9.56 9.69
CA ARG A 92 1.19 10.91 10.30
C ARG A 92 2.06 11.04 11.55
N ASN A 93 2.39 9.92 12.20
CA ASN A 93 3.35 9.90 13.31
C ASN A 93 4.81 10.12 12.86
N HIS A 94 5.05 10.43 11.58
CA HIS A 94 6.35 10.80 11.01
C HIS A 94 6.52 12.30 10.72
N GLN A 95 5.70 13.20 11.27
CA GLN A 95 6.20 14.56 11.45
C GLN A 95 7.28 14.50 12.55
N PRO A 96 8.55 14.86 12.27
CA PRO A 96 9.50 15.03 13.35
C PRO A 96 8.94 16.08 14.31
N LEU A 97 9.08 15.86 15.61
CA LEU A 97 8.72 16.81 16.69
C LEU A 97 9.65 18.04 16.67
N THR A 98 9.84 18.69 15.52
CA THR A 98 10.77 19.82 15.34
C THR A 98 10.18 20.98 14.55
N LYS A 99 8.85 21.14 14.55
CA LYS A 99 8.15 22.32 14.01
C LYS A 99 7.01 22.75 14.93
N PHE A 100 7.30 22.89 16.21
CA PHE A 100 6.51 23.70 17.14
C PHE A 100 7.50 24.51 17.97
N THR A 101 7.95 25.61 17.39
CA THR A 101 8.55 26.76 18.06
C THR A 101 7.93 28.00 17.46
#